data_AF-A0A093R078-F1
#
_entry.id   AF-A0A093R078-F1
#
_cell.length_a   1.000
_cell.length_b   1.000
_cell.length_c   1.000
_cell.angle_alpha   90.00
_cell.angle_beta   90.00
_cell.angle_gamma   90.00
#
_symmetry.space_group_name_H-M   'P 1'
#
loop_
_entity.id
_entity.type
_entity.pdbx_description
1 polymer ?
#
loop_
_entity_poly.entity_id
_entity_poly.type
_entity_poly.pdbx_seq_one_letter_code
_entity_poly.pdbx_strand_id
1 'polypeptide(L)'
;QRVPKWVHKVIQPIAAELEFFMPQPFAGEIRGLCKALGISLGDGVLLNFAYESTAFCTSIIAQDDKGNFYHGRNLDYDFVDILSKITIDVQFIKSGQVAYQGTTFFGYVGLWTGQSPHKFTISGDERAGGGWWENAIAAFLTRNYPVSWLVRDTLSRAEDFQSAVIRLASVPIIAEVYYIVGGVSPKEGMVITRNRRGPADLWPLDPLGGAWFRVETNYDHWNPPPPFDDRRTPAIKALNATGQHNINFDTLFKVFNLNSAL
;
A
#
# COMPACT_ATOMS: atom_id res chain seq x y z
N GLN A 1 -1.24 5.77 -16.49
CA GLN A 1 -1.61 5.05 -17.74
C GLN A 1 -3.12 5.16 -17.97
N ARG A 2 -3.63 5.38 -19.20
CA ARG A 2 -5.07 5.45 -19.45
C ARG A 2 -5.69 4.06 -19.43
N VAL A 3 -6.90 3.92 -18.85
CA VAL A 3 -7.67 2.67 -18.90
C VAL A 3 -7.90 2.27 -20.37
N PRO A 4 -7.50 1.05 -20.81
CA PRO A 4 -7.75 0.60 -22.17
C PRO A 4 -9.25 0.52 -22.49
N LYS A 5 -9.64 0.91 -23.72
CA LYS A 5 -11.05 0.87 -24.16
C LYS A 5 -11.72 -0.50 -23.99
N TRP A 6 -10.95 -1.59 -24.08
CA TRP A 6 -11.47 -2.93 -23.90
C TRP A 6 -11.88 -3.21 -22.45
N VAL A 7 -11.18 -2.63 -21.46
CA VAL A 7 -11.50 -2.78 -20.03
C VAL A 7 -12.89 -2.23 -19.74
N HIS A 8 -13.24 -1.07 -20.30
CA HIS A 8 -14.58 -0.49 -20.15
C HIS A 8 -15.70 -1.43 -20.63
N LYS A 9 -15.45 -2.27 -21.63
CA LYS A 9 -16.43 -3.25 -22.12
C LYS A 9 -16.55 -4.46 -21.20
N VAL A 10 -15.46 -4.86 -20.56
CA VAL A 10 -15.38 -6.03 -19.68
C VAL A 10 -15.81 -5.71 -18.25
N ILE A 11 -15.68 -4.45 -17.81
CA ILE A 11 -15.98 -4.08 -16.42
C ILE A 11 -17.49 -4.08 -16.12
N GLN A 12 -18.34 -3.81 -17.11
CA GLN A 12 -19.79 -3.78 -16.93
C GLN A 12 -20.37 -5.14 -16.51
N PRO A 13 -20.08 -6.27 -17.19
CA PRO A 13 -20.54 -7.58 -16.72
C PRO A 13 -19.88 -7.99 -15.38
N ILE A 14 -18.62 -7.62 -15.14
CA ILE A 14 -17.97 -7.85 -13.85
C ILE A 14 -18.69 -7.10 -12.72
N ALA A 15 -19.08 -5.86 -12.96
CA ALA A 15 -19.79 -5.02 -12.01
C ALA A 15 -21.17 -5.59 -11.65
N ALA A 16 -21.88 -6.18 -12.62
CA ALA A 16 -23.15 -6.85 -12.37
C ALA A 16 -23.00 -8.03 -11.39
N GLU A 17 -21.89 -8.76 -11.49
CA GLU A 17 -21.55 -9.94 -10.69
C GLU A 17 -20.51 -9.63 -9.60
N LEU A 18 -20.39 -8.37 -9.17
CA LEU A 18 -19.31 -7.91 -8.29
C LEU A 18 -19.24 -8.73 -6.99
N GLU A 19 -20.38 -9.13 -6.44
CA GLU A 19 -20.49 -9.93 -5.21
C GLU A 19 -20.02 -11.39 -5.39
N PHE A 20 -20.04 -11.92 -6.62
CA PHE A 20 -19.50 -13.24 -6.91
C PHE A 20 -17.97 -13.25 -6.95
N PHE A 21 -17.39 -12.16 -7.44
CA PHE A 21 -15.94 -12.01 -7.56
C PHE A 21 -15.30 -11.45 -6.29
N MET A 22 -16.03 -10.63 -5.52
CA MET A 22 -15.47 -9.93 -4.37
C MET A 22 -16.16 -10.25 -3.04
N PRO A 23 -15.37 -10.53 -2.00
CA PRO A 23 -15.92 -10.69 -0.66
C PRO A 23 -16.49 -9.35 -0.15
N GLN A 24 -17.53 -9.45 0.67
CA GLN A 24 -17.93 -8.34 1.53
C GLN A 24 -16.76 -7.97 2.48
N PRO A 25 -16.61 -6.68 2.83
CA PRO A 25 -17.57 -5.59 2.62
C PRO A 25 -17.43 -4.81 1.30
N PHE A 26 -16.39 -5.06 0.51
CA PHE A 26 -16.00 -4.17 -0.59
C PHE A 26 -17.06 -4.02 -1.68
N ALA A 27 -17.72 -5.11 -2.07
CA ALA A 27 -18.78 -5.06 -3.07
C ALA A 27 -19.97 -4.20 -2.61
N GLY A 28 -20.37 -4.32 -1.34
CA GLY A 28 -21.45 -3.52 -0.76
C GLY A 28 -21.08 -2.04 -0.67
N GLU A 29 -19.85 -1.72 -0.29
CA GLU A 29 -19.36 -0.35 -0.20
C GLU A 29 -19.28 0.35 -1.56
N ILE A 30 -18.73 -0.32 -2.58
CA ILE A 30 -18.70 0.23 -3.94
C ILE A 30 -20.11 0.51 -4.44
N ARG A 31 -21.05 -0.43 -4.22
CA ARG A 31 -22.46 -0.25 -4.59
C ARG A 31 -23.09 0.95 -3.87
N GLY A 32 -22.83 1.09 -2.57
CA GLY A 32 -23.30 2.20 -1.75
C GLY A 32 -22.78 3.55 -2.22
N LEU A 33 -21.46 3.65 -2.47
CA LEU A 33 -20.82 4.85 -3.02
C LEU A 33 -21.39 5.20 -4.40
N CYS A 34 -21.54 4.22 -5.29
CA CYS A 34 -22.10 4.46 -6.62
C CYS A 34 -23.52 5.04 -6.55
N LYS A 35 -24.37 4.47 -5.69
CA LYS A 35 -25.74 4.96 -5.46
C LYS A 35 -25.75 6.38 -4.91
N ALA A 36 -24.88 6.69 -3.95
CA ALA A 36 -24.82 8.00 -3.32
C ALA A 36 -24.30 9.09 -4.27
N LEU A 37 -23.36 8.74 -5.15
CA LEU A 37 -22.71 9.67 -6.09
C LEU A 37 -23.41 9.74 -7.46
N GLY A 38 -24.40 8.89 -7.71
CA GLY A 38 -25.10 8.84 -9.00
C GLY A 38 -24.22 8.35 -10.16
N ILE A 39 -23.21 7.52 -9.87
CA ILE A 39 -22.31 6.95 -10.89
C ILE A 39 -22.67 5.48 -11.17
N SER A 40 -22.30 4.98 -12.35
CA SER A 40 -22.55 3.58 -12.70
C SER A 40 -21.68 2.64 -11.87
N LEU A 41 -22.20 1.43 -11.57
CA LEU A 41 -21.42 0.43 -10.83
C LEU A 41 -20.15 0.03 -11.59
N GLY A 42 -20.21 -0.04 -12.92
CA GLY A 42 -19.04 -0.29 -13.77
C GLY A 42 -17.96 0.77 -13.60
N ASP A 43 -18.32 2.05 -13.53
CA ASP A 43 -17.37 3.14 -13.32
C ASP A 43 -16.80 3.12 -11.89
N GLY A 44 -17.62 2.80 -10.89
CA GLY A 44 -17.14 2.65 -9.52
C GLY A 44 -16.15 1.51 -9.33
N VAL A 45 -16.39 0.36 -9.96
CA VAL A 45 -15.43 -0.75 -9.97
C VAL A 45 -14.17 -0.34 -10.73
N LEU A 46 -14.33 0.27 -11.90
CA LEU A 46 -13.18 0.70 -12.70
C LEU A 46 -12.29 1.70 -11.95
N LEU A 47 -12.89 2.66 -11.26
CA LEU A 47 -12.19 3.63 -10.42
C LEU A 47 -11.31 2.92 -9.38
N ASN A 48 -11.88 1.92 -8.70
CA ASN A 48 -11.15 1.17 -7.69
C ASN A 48 -10.01 0.35 -8.29
N PHE A 49 -10.15 -0.20 -9.50
CA PHE A 49 -9.04 -0.87 -10.17
C PHE A 49 -7.97 0.12 -10.66
N ALA A 50 -8.36 1.29 -11.15
CA ALA A 50 -7.41 2.26 -11.66
C ALA A 50 -6.38 2.66 -10.58
N TYR A 51 -6.82 2.80 -9.32
CA TYR A 51 -5.95 3.08 -8.17
C TYR A 51 -5.04 1.93 -7.76
N GLU A 52 -5.26 0.70 -8.24
CA GLU A 52 -4.36 -0.44 -8.02
C GLU A 52 -3.14 -0.42 -8.96
N SER A 53 -3.07 0.56 -9.86
CA SER A 53 -2.02 0.75 -10.84
C SER A 53 -1.46 2.17 -10.74
N THR A 54 -0.25 2.40 -11.24
CA THR A 54 0.30 3.75 -11.51
C THR A 54 0.68 4.59 -10.29
N ALA A 55 0.98 3.95 -9.16
CA ALA A 55 1.38 4.60 -7.93
C ALA A 55 2.90 4.56 -7.76
N PHE A 56 3.55 5.71 -7.92
CA PHE A 56 4.95 5.86 -7.49
C PHE A 56 4.98 6.10 -5.98
N CYS A 57 5.93 5.46 -5.31
CA CYS A 57 5.91 5.42 -3.85
C CYS A 57 7.33 5.49 -3.27
N THR A 58 7.43 5.98 -2.04
CA THR A 58 8.61 5.77 -1.20
C THR A 58 8.11 5.47 0.20
N SER A 59 8.50 4.34 0.76
CA SER A 59 8.14 3.90 2.10
C SER A 59 9.40 3.63 2.92
N ILE A 60 9.40 4.07 4.17
CA ILE A 60 10.52 3.92 5.10
C ILE A 60 9.98 3.38 6.42
N ILE A 61 10.59 2.28 6.87
CA ILE A 61 10.44 1.78 8.24
C ILE A 61 11.79 1.87 8.95
N ALA A 62 11.82 2.49 10.11
CA ALA A 62 13.03 2.71 10.90
C ALA A 62 12.79 2.41 12.38
N GLN A 63 13.87 2.01 13.07
CA GLN A 63 13.90 1.81 14.50
C GLN A 63 14.98 2.71 15.12
N ASP A 64 14.66 3.44 16.19
CA ASP A 64 15.68 4.17 16.96
C ASP A 64 16.53 3.22 17.83
N ASP A 65 17.46 3.81 18.60
CA ASP A 65 18.33 3.11 19.54
C ASP A 65 17.63 2.68 20.85
N LYS A 66 16.39 3.13 21.07
CA LYS A 66 15.52 2.74 22.20
C LYS A 66 14.55 1.62 21.83
N GLY A 67 14.46 1.27 20.54
CA GLY A 67 13.56 0.25 20.04
C GLY A 67 12.19 0.78 19.59
N ASN A 68 11.99 2.09 19.48
CA ASN A 68 10.77 2.69 18.94
C ASN A 68 10.76 2.64 17.41
N PHE A 69 9.56 2.53 16.82
CA PHE A 69 9.36 2.44 15.38
C PHE A 69 8.82 3.73 14.78
N TYR A 70 9.33 4.04 13.59
CA TYR A 70 8.86 5.14 12.76
C TYR A 70 8.59 4.60 11.36
N HIS A 71 7.34 4.71 10.94
CA HIS A 71 6.90 4.31 9.62
C HIS A 71 6.32 5.53 8.92
N GLY A 72 6.88 5.88 7.76
CA GLY A 72 6.39 6.99 6.95
C GLY A 72 6.46 6.64 5.48
N ARG A 73 5.73 7.41 4.67
CA ARG A 73 5.69 7.18 3.22
C ARG A 73 5.18 8.39 2.42
N ASN A 74 5.56 8.45 1.15
CA ASN A 74 4.96 9.32 0.12
C ASN A 74 4.15 8.49 -0.89
N LEU A 75 2.98 9.00 -1.30
CA LEU A 75 2.12 8.45 -2.36
C LEU A 75 2.08 9.41 -3.54
N ASP A 76 2.69 9.01 -4.64
CA ASP A 76 2.85 9.85 -5.82
C ASP A 76 1.98 9.30 -6.96
N TYR A 77 1.18 10.19 -7.55
CA TYR A 77 0.36 9.92 -8.73
C TYR A 77 0.47 11.11 -9.69
N ASP A 78 0.34 10.86 -11.00
CA ASP A 78 0.36 11.92 -12.02
C ASP A 78 -0.77 12.97 -11.84
N PHE A 79 -1.86 12.62 -11.15
CA PHE A 79 -3.08 13.44 -11.04
C PHE A 79 -3.20 14.20 -9.69
N VAL A 80 -2.08 14.74 -9.19
CA VAL A 80 -2.00 15.39 -7.86
C VAL A 80 -3.07 16.47 -7.65
N ASP A 81 -3.35 17.30 -8.66
CA ASP A 81 -4.32 18.42 -8.57
C ASP A 81 -5.75 18.00 -8.20
N ILE A 82 -6.08 16.73 -8.43
CA ILE A 82 -7.38 16.14 -8.13
C ILE A 82 -7.26 15.31 -6.85
N LEU A 83 -6.30 14.39 -6.81
CA LEU A 83 -6.18 13.42 -5.73
C LEU A 83 -5.92 14.09 -4.38
N SER A 84 -5.08 15.11 -4.33
CA SER A 84 -4.81 15.87 -3.09
C SER A 84 -6.06 16.50 -2.46
N LYS A 85 -7.08 16.85 -3.25
CA LYS A 85 -8.33 17.46 -2.77
C LYS A 85 -9.33 16.44 -2.23
N ILE A 86 -9.13 15.16 -2.54
CA ILE A 86 -10.00 14.06 -2.14
C ILE A 86 -9.28 13.04 -1.24
N THR A 87 -8.02 13.29 -0.88
CA THR A 87 -7.30 12.53 0.14
C THR A 87 -7.95 12.75 1.50
N ILE A 88 -8.28 11.65 2.17
CA ILE A 88 -8.93 11.64 3.48
C ILE A 88 -8.27 10.60 4.38
N ASP A 89 -8.20 10.93 5.67
CA ASP A 89 -7.92 9.95 6.72
C ASP A 89 -9.24 9.45 7.29
N VAL A 90 -9.39 8.12 7.34
CA VAL A 90 -10.63 7.45 7.75
C VAL A 90 -10.35 6.57 8.96
N GLN A 91 -11.12 6.78 10.03
CA GLN A 91 -11.16 5.90 11.19
C GLN A 91 -12.28 4.86 11.02
N PHE A 92 -11.93 3.58 11.04
CA PHE A 92 -12.86 2.47 10.95
C PHE A 92 -13.24 2.03 12.36
N ILE A 93 -14.50 2.24 12.74
CA ILE A 93 -14.99 2.03 14.10
C ILE A 93 -15.68 0.66 14.22
N LYS A 94 -15.30 -0.11 15.24
CA LYS A 94 -15.97 -1.35 15.64
C LYS A 94 -16.28 -1.31 17.12
N SER A 95 -17.52 -1.56 17.50
CA SER A 95 -17.97 -1.51 18.90
C SER A 95 -17.64 -0.19 19.62
N GLY A 96 -17.74 0.93 18.91
CA GLY A 96 -17.46 2.27 19.46
C GLY A 96 -15.99 2.65 19.60
N GLN A 97 -15.05 1.79 19.17
CA GLN A 97 -13.61 2.06 19.23
C GLN A 97 -12.98 2.02 17.82
N VAL A 98 -11.89 2.76 17.63
CA VAL A 98 -11.12 2.73 16.38
C VAL A 98 -10.45 1.35 16.25
N ALA A 99 -10.93 0.55 15.31
CA ALA A 99 -10.34 -0.77 15.02
C ALA A 99 -9.05 -0.62 14.20
N TYR A 100 -9.07 0.28 13.22
CA TYR A 100 -7.93 0.70 12.42
C TYR A 100 -8.23 2.04 11.76
N GLN A 101 -7.19 2.69 11.24
CA GLN A 101 -7.32 3.90 10.42
C GLN A 101 -6.49 3.77 9.15
N GLY A 102 -6.83 4.54 8.13
CA GLY A 102 -6.04 4.59 6.92
C GLY A 102 -6.28 5.85 6.10
N THR A 103 -5.32 6.15 5.25
CA THR A 103 -5.38 7.25 4.28
C THR A 103 -5.86 6.69 2.95
N THR A 104 -6.87 7.32 2.36
CA THR A 104 -7.47 6.89 1.09
C THR A 104 -8.00 8.08 0.30
N PHE A 105 -8.56 7.82 -0.88
CA PHE A 105 -9.25 8.82 -1.68
C PHE A 105 -10.76 8.64 -1.56
N PHE A 106 -11.51 9.73 -1.51
CA PHE A 106 -12.97 9.66 -1.53
C PHE A 106 -13.47 8.91 -2.78
N GLY A 107 -14.26 7.85 -2.57
CA GLY A 107 -14.73 6.93 -3.63
C GLY A 107 -13.90 5.64 -3.79
N TYR A 108 -12.76 5.53 -3.11
CA TYR A 108 -11.91 4.35 -3.10
C TYR A 108 -12.11 3.53 -1.81
N VAL A 109 -12.30 2.21 -1.93
CA VAL A 109 -12.57 1.33 -0.78
C VAL A 109 -11.32 0.61 -0.26
N GLY A 110 -10.21 0.68 -1.01
CA GLY A 110 -8.92 0.13 -0.62
C GLY A 110 -8.15 1.04 0.35
N LEU A 111 -7.09 0.50 0.95
CA LEU A 111 -6.11 1.27 1.73
C LEU A 111 -4.70 0.94 1.25
N TRP A 112 -3.99 1.92 0.70
CA TRP A 112 -2.54 1.80 0.45
C TRP A 112 -1.72 2.15 1.69
N THR A 113 -2.32 2.81 2.67
CA THR A 113 -1.67 3.26 3.90
C THR A 113 -2.64 3.12 5.06
N GLY A 114 -2.17 2.54 6.16
CA GLY A 114 -2.97 2.49 7.37
C GLY A 114 -2.25 1.93 8.58
N GLN A 115 -2.92 2.02 9.72
CA GLN A 115 -2.43 1.51 11.00
C GLN A 115 -3.54 0.87 11.82
N SER A 116 -3.18 -0.19 12.51
CA SER A 116 -3.99 -0.80 13.55
C SER A 116 -3.39 -0.38 14.91
N PRO A 117 -4.15 0.37 15.75
CA PRO A 117 -3.64 0.91 17.01
C PRO A 117 -2.98 -0.17 17.88
N HIS A 118 -1.79 0.14 18.39
CA HIS A 118 -0.99 -0.74 19.26
C HIS A 118 -0.61 -2.10 18.65
N LYS A 119 -0.68 -2.27 17.34
CA LYS A 119 -0.39 -3.54 16.67
C LYS A 119 0.61 -3.39 15.54
N PHE A 120 0.24 -2.72 14.47
CA PHE A 120 1.09 -2.58 13.28
C PHE A 120 0.64 -1.44 12.35
N THR A 121 1.52 -1.07 11.44
CA THR A 121 1.35 -0.08 10.37
C THR A 121 1.69 -0.74 9.03
N ILE A 122 1.02 -0.34 7.96
CA ILE A 122 1.25 -0.88 6.61
C ILE A 122 1.26 0.26 5.60
N SER A 123 2.23 0.23 4.69
CA SER A 123 2.16 0.91 3.39
C SER A 123 2.40 -0.09 2.27
N GLY A 124 1.85 0.20 1.09
CA GLY A 124 2.07 -0.59 -0.12
C GLY A 124 2.66 0.26 -1.24
N ASP A 125 3.68 -0.27 -1.92
CA ASP A 125 4.35 0.38 -3.04
C ASP A 125 4.22 -0.49 -4.29
N GLU A 126 3.91 0.11 -5.45
CA GLU A 126 3.73 -0.65 -6.69
C GLU A 126 5.01 -1.37 -7.12
N ARG A 127 4.88 -2.63 -7.52
CA ARG A 127 5.94 -3.39 -8.22
C ARG A 127 5.52 -3.63 -9.66
N ALA A 128 6.30 -3.13 -10.60
CA ALA A 128 5.99 -3.27 -12.01
C ALA A 128 6.06 -4.74 -12.46
N GLY A 129 4.92 -5.29 -12.89
CA GLY A 129 4.81 -6.57 -13.58
C GLY A 129 4.07 -6.38 -14.91
N GLY A 130 4.57 -6.94 -16.01
CA GLY A 130 4.05 -6.68 -17.36
C GLY A 130 2.55 -6.96 -17.52
N GLY A 131 1.89 -6.30 -18.49
CA GLY A 131 0.49 -6.52 -18.87
C GLY A 131 -0.51 -6.35 -17.72
N TRP A 132 -0.48 -5.19 -17.03
CA TRP A 132 -1.20 -4.96 -15.77
C TRP A 132 -2.71 -5.25 -15.88
N TRP A 133 -3.40 -4.71 -16.89
CA TRP A 133 -4.86 -4.83 -17.02
C TRP A 133 -5.32 -6.26 -17.31
N GLU A 134 -4.69 -6.94 -18.27
CA GLU A 134 -5.01 -8.32 -18.63
C GLU A 134 -4.84 -9.24 -17.42
N ASN A 135 -3.74 -9.05 -16.71
CA ASN A 135 -3.38 -9.85 -15.56
C ASN A 135 -4.23 -9.57 -14.33
N ALA A 136 -4.50 -8.31 -14.04
CA ALA A 136 -5.31 -7.91 -12.90
C ALA A 136 -6.74 -8.41 -13.08
N ILE A 137 -7.31 -8.29 -14.28
CA ILE A 137 -8.65 -8.80 -14.59
C ILE A 137 -8.67 -10.33 -14.50
N ALA A 138 -7.69 -11.03 -15.08
CA ALA A 138 -7.64 -12.49 -15.00
C ALA A 138 -7.53 -12.98 -13.54
N ALA A 139 -6.67 -12.37 -12.73
CA ALA A 139 -6.51 -12.73 -11.33
C ALA A 139 -7.73 -12.35 -10.48
N PHE A 140 -8.42 -11.28 -10.82
CA PHE A 140 -9.68 -10.88 -10.18
C PHE A 140 -10.80 -11.88 -10.49
N LEU A 141 -10.89 -12.37 -11.72
CA LEU A 141 -11.84 -13.42 -12.09
C LEU A 141 -11.57 -14.73 -11.33
N THR A 142 -10.35 -14.95 -10.84
CA THR A 142 -10.01 -16.05 -9.91
C THR A 142 -10.21 -15.70 -8.43
N ARG A 143 -10.85 -14.57 -8.12
CA ARG A 143 -11.17 -14.08 -6.76
C ARG A 143 -9.96 -13.71 -5.90
N ASN A 144 -8.86 -13.30 -6.52
CA ASN A 144 -7.71 -12.75 -5.79
C ASN A 144 -7.98 -11.31 -5.35
N TYR A 145 -7.34 -10.90 -4.26
CA TYR A 145 -7.50 -9.54 -3.73
C TYR A 145 -6.78 -8.49 -4.60
N PRO A 146 -7.40 -7.33 -4.86
CA PRO A 146 -6.66 -6.09 -5.08
C PRO A 146 -5.67 -5.85 -3.95
N VAL A 147 -4.49 -5.34 -4.26
CA VAL A 147 -3.38 -5.26 -3.31
C VAL A 147 -3.71 -4.34 -2.12
N SER A 148 -4.32 -3.18 -2.39
CA SER A 148 -4.72 -2.25 -1.32
C SER A 148 -5.92 -2.76 -0.51
N TRP A 149 -6.73 -3.66 -1.09
CA TRP A 149 -7.87 -4.25 -0.39
C TRP A 149 -7.40 -5.33 0.58
N LEU A 150 -6.37 -6.09 0.19
CA LEU A 150 -5.69 -7.01 1.09
C LEU A 150 -5.12 -6.26 2.31
N VAL A 151 -4.51 -5.09 2.12
CA VAL A 151 -4.04 -4.23 3.23
C VAL A 151 -5.19 -3.88 4.18
N ARG A 152 -6.31 -3.37 3.66
CA ARG A 152 -7.47 -3.04 4.51
C ARG A 152 -8.04 -4.25 5.24
N ASP A 153 -8.19 -5.39 4.57
CA ASP A 153 -8.70 -6.61 5.20
C ASP A 153 -7.67 -7.18 6.22
N THR A 154 -6.36 -6.92 6.04
CA THR A 154 -5.33 -7.22 7.05
C THR A 154 -5.47 -6.32 8.27
N LEU A 155 -5.59 -5.00 8.09
CA LEU A 155 -5.83 -4.04 9.18
C LEU A 155 -7.08 -4.40 10.00
N SER A 156 -8.10 -4.95 9.35
CA SER A 156 -9.34 -5.36 10.00
C SER A 156 -9.27 -6.70 10.73
N ARG A 157 -8.37 -7.62 10.37
CA ARG A 157 -8.40 -9.02 10.82
C ARG A 157 -7.16 -9.47 11.56
N ALA A 158 -5.98 -8.95 11.23
CA ALA A 158 -4.74 -9.39 11.85
C ALA A 158 -4.70 -8.94 13.32
N GLU A 159 -4.20 -9.85 14.15
CA GLU A 159 -4.17 -9.66 15.60
C GLU A 159 -2.94 -8.87 16.03
N ASP A 160 -1.85 -9.01 15.27
CA ASP A 160 -0.52 -8.49 15.57
C ASP A 160 0.33 -8.35 14.29
N PHE A 161 1.58 -7.90 14.45
CA PHE A 161 2.54 -7.75 13.36
C PHE A 161 2.82 -9.06 12.61
N GLN A 162 3.00 -10.18 13.30
CA GLN A 162 3.35 -11.47 12.68
C GLN A 162 2.21 -12.01 11.82
N SER A 163 0.98 -11.97 12.33
CA SER A 163 -0.21 -12.35 11.58
C SER A 163 -0.44 -11.42 10.38
N ALA A 164 -0.13 -10.12 10.50
CA ALA A 164 -0.17 -9.19 9.38
C ALA A 164 0.86 -9.56 8.30
N VAL A 165 2.11 -9.83 8.68
CA VAL A 165 3.18 -10.26 7.75
C VAL A 165 2.83 -11.57 7.06
N ILE A 166 2.39 -12.60 7.79
CA ILE A 166 2.01 -13.90 7.21
C ILE A 166 0.90 -13.73 6.18
N ARG A 167 -0.11 -12.94 6.51
CA ARG A 167 -1.26 -12.71 5.64
C ARG A 167 -0.87 -11.92 4.39
N LEU A 168 -0.10 -10.85 4.57
CA LEU A 168 0.44 -10.04 3.48
C LEU A 168 1.49 -10.77 2.64
N ALA A 169 2.11 -11.84 3.14
CA ALA A 169 3.02 -12.70 2.39
C ALA A 169 2.30 -13.77 1.57
N SER A 170 1.22 -14.35 2.12
CA SER A 170 0.63 -15.60 1.60
C SER A 170 -0.67 -15.44 0.81
N VAL A 171 -1.50 -14.43 1.09
CA VAL A 171 -2.80 -14.28 0.43
C VAL A 171 -2.60 -13.92 -1.05
N PRO A 172 -3.26 -14.64 -1.99
CA PRO A 172 -3.18 -14.33 -3.42
C PRO A 172 -3.71 -12.93 -3.76
N ILE A 173 -2.98 -12.24 -4.64
CA ILE A 173 -3.27 -10.86 -5.08
C ILE A 173 -3.28 -10.74 -6.60
N ILE A 174 -3.88 -9.66 -7.11
CA ILE A 174 -4.03 -9.43 -8.57
C ILE A 174 -2.78 -8.82 -9.23
N ALA A 175 -1.98 -8.08 -8.46
CA ALA A 175 -0.80 -7.37 -8.93
C ALA A 175 0.42 -7.64 -8.04
N GLU A 176 1.62 -7.35 -8.53
CA GLU A 176 2.83 -7.40 -7.72
C GLU A 176 2.93 -6.11 -6.89
N VAL A 177 3.55 -6.20 -5.71
CA VAL A 177 3.57 -5.08 -4.76
C VAL A 177 4.73 -5.26 -3.77
N TYR A 178 5.16 -4.19 -3.13
CA TYR A 178 5.94 -4.25 -1.91
C TYR A 178 5.05 -3.87 -0.73
N TYR A 179 4.97 -4.70 0.30
CA TYR A 179 4.33 -4.30 1.55
C TYR A 179 5.39 -3.97 2.58
N ILE A 180 5.35 -2.76 3.12
CA ILE A 180 6.18 -2.33 4.22
C ILE A 180 5.32 -2.42 5.47
N VAL A 181 5.80 -3.11 6.49
CA VAL A 181 5.07 -3.37 7.73
C VAL A 181 5.95 -2.99 8.91
N GLY A 182 5.39 -2.22 9.86
CA GLY A 182 6.02 -1.89 11.14
C GLY A 182 5.15 -2.36 12.30
N GLY A 183 5.73 -3.01 13.30
CA GLY A 183 5.06 -3.46 14.52
C GLY A 183 5.24 -2.50 15.68
N VAL A 184 5.25 -3.06 16.90
CA VAL A 184 5.36 -2.29 18.16
C VAL A 184 6.53 -2.75 19.02
N SER A 185 7.15 -3.88 18.69
CA SER A 185 8.27 -4.47 19.43
C SER A 185 9.57 -4.42 18.62
N PRO A 186 10.75 -4.30 19.26
CA PRO A 186 12.03 -4.22 18.54
C PRO A 186 12.19 -5.34 17.49
N LYS A 187 12.80 -4.98 16.35
CA LYS A 187 12.94 -5.80 15.12
C LYS A 187 11.66 -6.06 14.32
N GLU A 188 10.48 -5.61 14.76
CA GLU A 188 9.24 -5.71 13.98
C GLU A 188 9.16 -4.68 12.86
N GLY A 189 10.05 -4.79 11.88
CA GLY A 189 9.94 -4.08 10.60
C GLY A 189 10.26 -5.02 9.46
N MET A 190 9.46 -4.99 8.40
CA MET A 190 9.58 -5.92 7.27
C MET A 190 9.23 -5.21 5.97
N VAL A 191 10.02 -5.44 4.93
CA VAL A 191 9.61 -5.21 3.54
C VAL A 191 9.33 -6.59 2.92
N ILE A 192 8.12 -6.76 2.37
CA ILE A 192 7.67 -7.98 1.72
C ILE A 192 7.61 -7.71 0.23
N THR A 193 8.54 -8.27 -0.54
CA THR A 193 8.47 -8.21 -2.01
C THR A 193 7.50 -9.29 -2.48
N ARG A 194 6.36 -8.90 -3.08
CA ARG A 194 5.28 -9.82 -3.44
C ARG A 194 5.14 -10.04 -4.93
N ASN A 195 5.13 -11.32 -5.30
CA ASN A 195 4.48 -11.81 -6.50
C ASN A 195 3.00 -12.11 -6.21
N ARG A 196 2.20 -12.32 -7.26
CA ARG A 196 0.75 -12.63 -7.14
C ARG A 196 0.43 -13.81 -6.23
N ARG A 197 1.30 -14.84 -6.22
CA ARG A 197 1.07 -16.10 -5.51
C ARG A 197 1.83 -16.26 -4.20
N GLY A 198 2.73 -15.34 -3.87
CA GLY A 198 3.57 -15.45 -2.68
C GLY A 198 4.71 -14.43 -2.64
N PRO A 199 5.56 -14.47 -1.62
CA PRO A 199 6.69 -13.57 -1.50
C PRO A 199 7.81 -13.99 -2.44
N ALA A 200 8.41 -13.02 -3.14
CA ALA A 200 9.70 -13.18 -3.78
C ALA A 200 10.83 -13.04 -2.75
N ASP A 201 10.63 -12.20 -1.74
CA ASP A 201 11.59 -11.97 -0.66
C ASP A 201 10.91 -11.43 0.61
N LEU A 202 11.54 -11.66 1.76
CA LEU A 202 11.19 -11.10 3.06
C LEU A 202 12.43 -10.40 3.64
N TRP A 203 12.37 -9.07 3.75
CA TRP A 203 13.49 -8.25 4.15
C TRP A 203 13.24 -7.58 5.52
N PRO A 204 13.57 -8.26 6.63
CA PRO A 204 13.34 -7.72 7.97
C PRO A 204 14.34 -6.61 8.31
N LEU A 205 14.03 -5.78 9.30
CA LEU A 205 15.04 -4.97 9.97
C LEU A 205 16.09 -5.87 10.64
N ASP A 206 17.33 -5.41 10.69
CA ASP A 206 18.39 -6.03 11.48
C ASP A 206 19.20 -4.96 12.22
N PRO A 207 18.64 -4.38 13.30
CA PRO A 207 19.30 -3.30 14.04
C PRO A 207 20.63 -3.76 14.67
N LEU A 208 20.79 -5.05 14.97
CA LEU A 208 22.04 -5.60 15.52
C LEU A 208 23.14 -5.67 14.47
N GLY A 209 22.78 -5.95 13.21
CA GLY A 209 23.66 -5.84 12.05
C GLY A 209 23.82 -4.41 11.50
N GLY A 210 23.28 -3.40 12.19
CA GLY A 210 23.34 -1.99 11.77
C GLY A 210 22.28 -1.58 10.73
N ALA A 211 21.41 -2.50 10.30
CA ALA A 211 20.30 -2.22 9.40
C ALA A 211 19.04 -1.79 10.20
N TRP A 212 19.13 -0.61 10.82
CA TRP A 212 18.08 -0.02 11.65
C TRP A 212 16.95 0.65 10.85
N PHE A 213 17.05 0.70 9.52
CA PHE A 213 15.96 1.11 8.63
C PHE A 213 15.89 0.23 7.37
N ARG A 214 14.73 0.23 6.71
CA ARG A 214 14.53 -0.20 5.32
C ARG A 214 13.90 0.94 4.52
N VAL A 215 14.35 1.06 3.27
CA VAL A 215 13.79 1.99 2.29
C VAL A 215 13.32 1.17 1.10
N GLU A 216 12.04 1.27 0.79
CA GLU A 216 11.47 0.71 -0.43
C GLU A 216 10.84 1.81 -1.28
N THR A 217 10.92 1.64 -2.60
CA THR A 217 10.33 2.53 -3.60
C THR A 217 9.54 1.66 -4.57
N ASN A 218 9.97 1.51 -5.83
CA ASN A 218 9.22 0.74 -6.84
C ASN A 218 10.11 -0.26 -7.60
N TYR A 219 11.22 -0.71 -7.02
CA TYR A 219 12.15 -1.64 -7.65
C TYR A 219 12.77 -2.56 -6.61
N ASP A 220 13.14 -3.78 -6.99
CA ASP A 220 13.62 -4.77 -6.01
C ASP A 220 14.88 -4.30 -5.27
N HIS A 221 15.00 -4.60 -3.98
CA HIS A 221 16.12 -4.11 -3.16
C HIS A 221 17.49 -4.70 -3.54
N TRP A 222 17.51 -5.88 -4.15
CA TRP A 222 18.72 -6.52 -4.67
C TRP A 222 19.15 -6.01 -6.05
N ASN A 223 18.33 -5.16 -6.69
CA ASN A 223 18.64 -4.55 -7.97
C ASN A 223 19.07 -3.08 -7.77
N PRO A 224 19.95 -2.55 -8.65
CA PRO A 224 20.25 -1.13 -8.65
C PRO A 224 18.99 -0.31 -9.03
N PRO A 225 18.85 0.91 -8.49
CA PRO A 225 17.84 1.86 -8.98
C PRO A 225 17.92 2.04 -10.51
N PRO A 226 16.80 2.17 -11.21
CA PRO A 226 16.82 2.50 -12.62
C PRO A 226 17.44 3.90 -12.84
N PRO A 227 18.19 4.14 -13.93
CA PRO A 227 18.88 5.43 -14.15
C PRO A 227 17.96 6.66 -14.22
N PHE A 228 16.67 6.45 -14.49
CA PHE A 228 15.66 7.51 -14.64
C PHE A 228 14.84 7.75 -13.36
N ASP A 229 15.00 6.93 -12.31
CA ASP A 229 14.29 7.06 -11.03
C ASP A 229 15.12 6.45 -9.90
N ASP A 230 15.96 7.27 -9.26
CA ASP A 230 16.71 6.87 -8.06
C ASP A 230 16.27 7.66 -6.83
N ARG A 231 15.12 7.29 -6.28
CA ARG A 231 14.60 7.82 -5.01
C ARG A 231 15.18 7.10 -3.79
N ARG A 232 15.62 5.84 -3.93
CA ARG A 232 16.20 5.04 -2.82
C ARG A 232 17.52 5.62 -2.33
N THR A 233 18.47 5.93 -3.22
CA THR A 233 19.79 6.43 -2.83
C THR A 233 19.75 7.72 -2.00
N PRO A 234 19.02 8.79 -2.40
CA PRO A 234 18.94 10.01 -1.59
C PRO A 234 18.25 9.77 -0.25
N ALA A 235 17.21 8.93 -0.18
CA ALA A 235 16.56 8.57 1.08
C ALA A 235 17.50 7.83 2.05
N ILE A 236 18.26 6.85 1.55
CA ILE A 236 19.28 6.14 2.35
C ILE A 236 20.36 7.10 2.84
N LYS A 237 20.86 7.98 1.97
CA LYS A 237 21.87 8.98 2.32
C LYS A 237 21.37 9.91 3.44
N ALA A 238 20.11 10.33 3.36
CA ALA A 238 19.48 11.18 4.35
C ALA A 238 19.25 10.50 5.70
N LEU A 239 18.82 9.23 5.69
CA LEU A 239 18.68 8.43 6.91
C LEU A 239 20.03 8.21 7.58
N ASN A 240 21.08 7.89 6.80
CA ASN A 240 22.44 7.77 7.32
C ASN A 240 22.96 9.08 7.92
N ALA A 241 22.70 10.22 7.27
CA ALA A 241 23.07 11.54 7.79
C ALA A 241 22.28 11.92 9.06
N THR A 242 21.01 11.50 9.16
CA THR A 242 20.19 11.67 10.36
C THR A 242 20.75 10.85 11.51
N GLY A 243 21.06 9.58 11.25
CA GLY A 243 21.57 8.62 12.25
C GLY A 243 20.47 8.05 13.15
N GLN A 244 20.69 6.82 13.63
CA GLN A 244 19.71 6.07 14.42
C GLN A 244 19.28 6.79 15.71
N HIS A 245 20.20 7.49 16.38
CA HIS A 245 19.92 8.21 17.62
C HIS A 245 18.95 9.40 17.42
N ASN A 246 18.93 10.00 16.21
CA ASN A 246 18.16 11.21 15.96
C ASN A 246 16.86 10.95 15.19
N ILE A 247 16.59 9.70 14.79
CA ILE A 247 15.38 9.39 14.03
C ILE A 247 14.14 9.59 14.90
N ASN A 248 13.21 10.39 14.40
CA ASN A 248 11.86 10.60 14.93
C ASN A 248 10.92 10.98 13.78
N PHE A 249 9.65 11.25 14.06
CA PHE A 249 8.68 11.63 13.04
C PHE A 249 9.08 12.89 12.27
N ASP A 250 9.66 13.91 12.92
CA ASP A 250 10.06 15.16 12.25
C ASP A 250 11.24 14.94 11.31
N THR A 251 12.26 14.20 11.76
CA THR A 251 13.41 13.90 10.90
C THR A 251 13.04 12.95 9.78
N LEU A 252 12.16 11.98 10.03
CA LEU A 252 11.63 11.09 9.00
C LEU A 252 10.84 11.88 7.95
N PHE A 253 9.97 12.80 8.38
CA PHE A 253 9.24 13.69 7.48
C PHE A 253 10.19 14.57 6.66
N LYS A 254 11.29 15.06 7.26
CA LYS A 254 12.33 15.78 6.51
C LYS A 254 12.96 14.93 5.41
N VAL A 255 13.23 13.64 5.65
CA VAL A 255 13.75 12.72 4.63
C VAL A 255 12.83 12.68 3.40
N PHE A 256 11.52 12.61 3.61
CA PHE A 256 10.52 12.60 2.51
C PHE A 256 10.45 13.91 1.72
N ASN A 257 10.91 15.03 2.29
CA ASN A 257 10.85 16.35 1.67
C ASN A 257 12.16 16.79 1.01
N LEU A 258 13.18 15.94 0.93
CA LEU A 258 14.46 16.31 0.33
C LEU A 258 14.39 16.49 -1.20
N ASN A 259 13.34 15.98 -1.84
CA ASN A 259 13.16 16.00 -3.29
C ASN A 259 12.05 16.94 -3.78
N SER A 260 11.43 17.76 -2.92
CA SER A 260 10.51 18.81 -3.38
C SER A 260 11.22 20.06 -3.95
N ALA A 261 12.54 19.97 -4.19
CA ALA A 261 13.40 21.06 -4.63
C ALA A 261 14.27 20.74 -5.87
N LEU A 262 13.89 19.76 -6.70
CA LEU A 262 14.50 19.51 -8.01
C LEU A 262 13.45 19.47 -9.12
#